data_AF-A0A957EF82-F1
#
_entry.id   AF-A0A957EF82-F1
#
_cell.length_a   1.000
_cell.length_b   1.000
_cell.length_c   1.000
_cell.angle_alpha   90.00
_cell.angle_beta   90.00
_cell.angle_gamma   90.00
#
_symmetry.space_group_name_H-M   'P 1'
#
loop_
_entity.id
_entity.type
_entity.pdbx_description
1 polymer ?
#
loop_
_entity_poly.entity_id
_entity_poly.type
_entity_poly.pdbx_seq_one_letter_code
_entity_poly.pdbx_strand_id
1 'polypeptide(L)'
;VCQIASEPLNRPVSFFFFVRRIGQVTEIKSFMRKSVHKTSVWRHPHLVGYIEVGEIVQPIINRDDFVRTYGRTLLYEALLPVEAKLKTLLAAVNEERRENTFAQFEQTVQQALKAAASETSPFDVTFGEKKDEVRRVWWENGRLTINTSHPDFQARLRTSRLGNPRPSDRMNAYLAGVLSVYGTAELADVEERAAKQIDLMLTLEAELREMQKQ
;
A
#
# COMPACT_ATOMS: atom_id res chain seq x y z
N VAL A 1 10.31 20.17 15.61
CA VAL A 1 9.86 20.38 14.22
C VAL A 1 9.67 19.02 13.55
N CYS A 2 8.52 18.76 12.91
CA CYS A 2 8.25 17.53 12.15
C CYS A 2 8.37 17.80 10.65
N GLN A 3 8.89 16.84 9.89
CA GLN A 3 9.12 16.93 8.45
C GLN A 3 8.76 15.61 7.78
N ILE A 4 8.46 15.68 6.48
CA ILE A 4 8.19 14.51 5.63
C ILE A 4 9.41 14.34 4.74
N ALA A 5 10.12 13.24 4.92
CA ALA A 5 11.27 12.89 4.10
C ALA A 5 10.82 12.33 2.74
N SER A 6 11.59 12.58 1.69
CA SER A 6 11.40 11.96 0.37
C SER A 6 11.55 10.44 0.44
N GLU A 7 12.46 9.95 1.28
CA GLU A 7 12.75 8.53 1.47
C GLU A 7 12.34 8.03 2.87
N PRO A 8 12.03 6.73 3.03
CA PRO A 8 11.66 6.16 4.33
C PRO A 8 12.89 6.08 5.24
N LEU A 9 13.01 7.02 6.19
CA LEU A 9 14.15 7.04 7.12
C LEU A 9 13.95 6.20 8.37
N ASN A 10 12.73 5.72 8.65
CA ASN A 10 12.39 4.93 9.84
C ASN A 10 12.85 5.56 11.17
N ARG A 11 12.93 6.89 11.21
CA ARG A 11 13.31 7.67 12.39
C ARG A 11 12.07 8.32 12.99
N PRO A 12 11.34 7.62 13.87
CA PRO A 12 10.02 8.05 14.32
C PRO A 12 10.11 9.36 15.10
N VAL A 13 9.05 10.16 14.98
CA VAL A 13 8.90 11.41 15.73
C VAL A 13 8.98 11.13 17.22
N SER A 14 9.75 11.94 17.95
CA SER A 14 9.88 11.84 19.41
C SER A 14 9.51 13.15 20.10
N PHE A 15 9.03 13.06 21.34
CA PHE A 15 8.85 14.22 22.19
C PHE A 15 10.16 14.60 22.88
N PHE A 16 10.36 15.91 23.05
CA PHE A 16 11.51 16.50 23.74
C PHE A 16 11.05 17.51 24.78
N PHE A 17 11.76 17.56 25.90
CA PHE A 17 11.63 18.56 26.96
C PHE A 17 13.01 19.14 27.26
N PHE A 18 13.21 20.41 26.93
CA PHE A 18 14.47 21.13 27.07
C PHE A 18 15.66 20.30 26.59
N VAL A 19 15.64 19.94 25.30
CA VAL A 19 16.69 19.17 24.60
C VAL A 19 16.79 17.69 25.01
N ARG A 20 16.06 17.25 26.04
CA ARG A 20 16.05 15.84 26.45
C ARG A 20 14.92 15.10 25.75
N ARG A 21 15.27 13.98 25.09
CA ARG A 21 14.28 13.06 24.53
C ARG A 21 13.49 12.39 25.65
N ILE A 22 12.17 12.40 25.49
CA ILE A 22 11.21 11.71 26.36
C ILE A 22 11.03 10.31 25.80
N GLY A 23 10.19 10.16 24.77
CA GLY A 23 9.95 8.90 24.08
C GLY A 23 9.48 9.12 22.65
N GLN A 24 9.34 8.05 21.87
CA GLN A 24 8.70 8.15 20.57
C GLN A 24 7.22 8.53 20.76
N VAL A 25 6.67 9.34 19.86
CA VAL A 25 5.25 9.73 19.92
C VAL A 25 4.34 8.50 19.96
N THR A 26 4.72 7.45 19.24
CA THR A 26 4.02 6.16 19.13
C THR A 26 4.06 5.30 20.40
N GLU A 27 4.98 5.61 21.31
CA GLU A 27 5.17 4.92 22.59
C GLU A 27 4.47 5.66 23.75
N ILE A 28 4.17 6.96 23.59
CA ILE A 28 3.43 7.75 24.57
C ILE A 28 1.97 7.29 24.60
N LYS A 29 1.67 6.31 25.44
CA LYS A 29 0.35 5.64 25.51
C LYS A 29 -0.78 6.63 25.72
N SER A 30 -0.59 7.63 26.59
CA SER A 30 -1.65 8.60 26.88
C SER A 30 -1.98 9.49 25.68
N PHE A 31 -0.99 9.89 24.87
CA PHE A 31 -1.22 10.61 23.61
C PHE A 31 -1.84 9.68 22.56
N MET A 32 -1.33 8.47 22.42
CA MET A 32 -1.84 7.49 21.45
C MET A 32 -3.27 7.03 21.76
N ARG A 33 -3.81 7.28 22.96
CA ARG A 33 -5.25 7.09 23.23
C ARG A 33 -6.12 8.20 22.63
N LYS A 34 -5.57 9.40 22.42
CA LYS A 34 -6.25 10.58 21.88
C LYS A 34 -6.07 10.75 20.37
N SER A 35 -4.93 10.35 19.83
CA SER A 35 -4.64 10.42 18.39
C SER A 35 -5.69 9.65 17.57
N VAL A 36 -6.13 10.27 16.48
CA VAL A 36 -7.13 9.70 15.56
C VAL A 36 -6.44 8.89 14.45
N HIS A 37 -5.23 9.31 14.06
CA HIS A 37 -4.49 8.77 12.91
C HIS A 37 -3.16 8.12 13.32
N LYS A 38 -3.22 7.35 14.42
CA LYS A 38 -2.12 6.66 15.10
C LYS A 38 -1.10 6.02 14.16
N THR A 39 -1.56 5.13 13.29
CA THR A 39 -0.70 4.31 12.44
C THR A 39 -0.35 5.00 11.13
N SER A 40 -1.27 5.78 10.57
CA SER A 40 -1.09 6.43 9.28
C SER A 40 -0.23 7.70 9.35
N VAL A 41 -0.13 8.33 10.53
CA VAL A 41 0.71 9.52 10.74
C VAL A 41 1.92 9.18 11.60
N TRP A 42 1.72 8.85 12.88
CA TRP A 42 2.83 8.79 13.84
C TRP A 42 3.76 7.59 13.66
N ARG A 43 3.29 6.52 13.00
CA ARG A 43 4.12 5.36 12.59
C ARG A 43 4.55 5.42 11.13
N HIS A 44 4.34 6.55 10.45
CA HIS A 44 4.64 6.66 9.03
C HIS A 44 6.17 6.68 8.79
N PRO A 45 6.73 5.83 7.91
CA PRO A 45 8.19 5.73 7.69
C PRO A 45 8.85 7.03 7.23
N HIS A 46 8.10 7.89 6.54
CA HIS A 46 8.56 9.19 6.02
C HIS A 46 8.39 10.34 7.02
N LEU A 47 7.62 10.15 8.10
CA LEU A 47 7.42 11.22 9.08
C LEU A 47 8.56 11.18 10.10
N VAL A 48 9.37 12.24 10.10
CA VAL A 48 10.55 12.36 10.95
C VAL A 48 10.53 13.67 11.74
N GLY A 49 11.36 13.73 12.79
CA GLY A 49 11.60 14.95 13.55
C GLY A 49 11.22 14.83 15.02
N TYR A 50 10.81 15.93 15.60
CA TYR A 50 10.55 16.01 17.03
C TYR A 50 9.47 17.02 17.39
N ILE A 51 8.89 16.86 18.58
CA ILE A 51 7.97 17.81 19.18
C ILE A 51 8.59 18.31 20.48
N GLU A 52 8.95 19.59 20.52
CA GLU A 52 9.39 20.24 21.76
C GLU A 52 8.16 20.67 22.54
N VAL A 53 8.03 20.18 23.78
CA VAL A 53 6.82 20.44 24.59
C VAL A 53 6.98 21.63 25.54
N GLY A 54 8.20 22.08 25.82
CA GLY A 54 8.46 23.18 26.76
C GLY A 54 7.88 22.92 28.16
N GLU A 55 7.50 23.98 28.86
CA GLU A 55 7.06 23.90 30.28
C GLU A 55 5.60 23.48 30.48
N ILE A 56 4.82 23.35 29.41
CA ILE A 56 3.37 23.05 29.50
C ILE A 56 3.09 21.67 30.10
N VAL A 57 4.05 20.75 29.99
CA VAL A 57 3.97 19.39 30.53
C VAL A 57 5.29 19.00 31.16
N GLN A 58 5.21 18.11 32.15
CA GLN A 58 6.37 17.46 32.72
C GLN A 58 6.36 15.97 32.35
N PRO A 59 7.50 15.37 31.98
CA PRO A 59 7.60 13.93 31.80
C PRO A 59 7.43 13.23 33.14
N ILE A 60 6.92 11.99 33.13
CA ILE A 60 7.01 11.12 34.30
C ILE A 60 8.47 10.65 34.50
N ILE A 61 8.77 10.07 35.67
CA ILE A 61 10.14 9.65 36.06
C ILE A 61 10.81 8.79 34.98
N ASN A 62 10.07 7.84 34.41
CA ASN A 62 10.57 6.91 33.38
C ASN A 62 10.68 7.55 31.98
N ARG A 63 10.17 8.77 31.80
CA ARG A 63 10.18 9.52 30.52
C ARG A 63 9.50 8.82 29.35
N ASP A 64 8.57 7.91 29.60
CA ASP A 64 7.76 7.23 28.58
C ASP A 64 6.33 7.79 28.49
N ASP A 65 5.99 8.77 29.33
CA ASP A 65 4.71 9.49 29.29
C ASP A 65 4.84 10.88 29.99
N PHE A 66 3.71 11.59 30.09
CA PHE A 66 3.58 12.88 30.75
C PHE A 66 2.70 12.79 31.99
N VAL A 67 3.04 13.60 33.01
CA VAL A 67 2.22 13.76 34.21
C VAL A 67 0.80 14.17 33.83
N ARG A 68 -0.20 13.62 34.52
CA ARG A 68 -1.61 13.92 34.26
C ARG A 68 -1.97 15.32 34.78
N THR A 69 -1.76 16.32 33.95
CA THR A 69 -2.11 17.72 34.22
C THR A 69 -3.05 18.27 33.15
N TYR A 70 -3.60 19.46 33.38
CA TYR A 70 -4.38 20.19 32.37
C TYR A 70 -3.52 20.52 31.14
N GLY A 71 -2.27 20.93 31.33
CA GLY A 71 -1.34 21.22 30.23
C GLY A 71 -1.11 20.04 29.29
N ARG A 72 -1.18 18.79 29.79
CA ARG A 72 -1.12 17.59 28.95
C ARG A 72 -2.31 17.49 28.00
N THR A 73 -3.51 17.80 28.50
CA THR A 73 -4.72 17.81 27.66
C THR A 73 -4.59 18.87 26.56
N LEU A 74 -4.16 20.08 26.91
CA LEU A 74 -3.93 21.16 25.95
C LEU A 74 -2.90 20.79 24.88
N LEU A 75 -1.77 20.20 25.29
CA LEU A 75 -0.75 19.72 24.35
C LEU A 75 -1.36 18.74 23.34
N TYR A 76 -2.16 17.79 23.80
CA TYR A 76 -2.74 16.79 22.91
C TYR A 76 -3.77 17.39 21.97
N GLU A 77 -4.63 18.26 22.47
CA GLU A 77 -5.62 18.97 21.66
C GLU A 77 -4.97 19.85 20.59
N ALA A 78 -3.85 20.51 20.91
CA ALA A 78 -3.08 21.29 19.95
C ALA A 78 -2.43 20.43 18.85
N LEU A 79 -2.10 19.16 19.15
CA LEU A 79 -1.49 18.25 18.18
C LEU A 79 -2.51 17.61 17.23
N LEU A 80 -3.79 17.50 17.58
CA LEU A 80 -4.79 16.85 16.71
C LEU A 80 -5.00 17.58 15.37
N PRO A 81 -5.10 18.93 15.31
CA PRO A 81 -5.13 19.64 14.03
C PRO A 81 -3.85 19.46 13.20
N VAL A 82 -2.69 19.35 13.87
CA VAL A 82 -1.40 19.09 13.20
C VAL A 82 -1.38 17.68 12.63
N GLU A 83 -1.86 16.68 13.37
CA GLU A 83 -2.03 15.30 12.91
C GLU A 83 -2.87 15.24 11.62
N ALA A 84 -3.99 15.96 11.59
CA ALA A 84 -4.84 16.02 10.41
C ALA A 84 -4.12 16.60 9.19
N LYS A 85 -3.36 17.69 9.37
CA LYS A 85 -2.54 18.29 8.29
C LYS A 85 -1.45 17.33 7.81
N LEU A 86 -0.74 16.68 8.74
CA LEU A 86 0.30 15.70 8.41
C LEU A 86 -0.29 14.51 7.63
N LYS A 87 -1.48 14.04 7.98
CA LYS A 87 -2.17 12.99 7.23
C LYS A 87 -2.38 13.38 5.78
N THR A 88 -2.85 14.59 5.51
CA THR A 88 -3.07 15.06 4.13
C THR A 88 -1.76 15.09 3.35
N LEU A 89 -0.66 15.58 3.95
CA LEU A 89 0.63 15.61 3.29
C LEU A 89 1.21 14.21 3.04
N LEU A 90 1.06 13.31 3.99
CA LEU A 90 1.49 11.91 3.85
C LEU A 90 0.63 11.12 2.86
N ALA A 91 -0.60 11.54 2.59
CA ALA A 91 -1.45 10.91 1.58
C ALA A 91 -0.83 11.01 0.17
N ALA A 92 -0.22 12.16 -0.17
CA ALA A 92 0.47 12.33 -1.45
C ALA A 92 1.65 11.35 -1.61
N VAL A 93 2.45 11.17 -0.55
CA VAL A 93 3.57 10.20 -0.54
C VAL A 93 3.07 8.76 -0.70
N ASN A 94 1.92 8.43 -0.10
CA ASN A 94 1.34 7.10 -0.25
C ASN A 94 0.75 6.88 -1.65
N GLU A 95 0.23 7.93 -2.30
CA GLU A 95 -0.26 7.87 -3.68
C GLU A 95 0.86 7.52 -4.65
N GLU A 96 1.95 8.29 -4.61
CA GLU A 96 3.13 8.07 -5.45
C GLU A 96 3.70 6.65 -5.24
N ARG A 97 3.75 6.18 -3.99
CA ARG A 97 4.15 4.80 -3.69
C ARG A 97 3.19 3.77 -4.25
N ARG A 98 1.88 4.02 -4.19
CA ARG A 98 0.87 3.13 -4.73
C ARG A 98 1.02 2.99 -6.25
N GLU A 99 1.19 4.10 -6.96
CA GLU A 99 1.44 4.12 -8.41
C GLU A 99 2.70 3.32 -8.75
N ASN A 100 3.81 3.58 -8.05
CA ASN A 100 5.06 2.84 -8.23
C ASN A 100 4.90 1.34 -7.93
N THR A 101 4.13 0.96 -6.91
CA THR A 101 3.86 -0.44 -6.58
C THR A 101 3.02 -1.11 -7.66
N PHE A 102 2.03 -0.41 -8.23
CA PHE A 102 1.26 -0.94 -9.36
C PHE A 102 2.12 -1.11 -10.60
N ALA A 103 2.99 -0.15 -10.93
CA ALA A 103 3.91 -0.27 -12.06
C ALA A 103 4.86 -1.48 -11.90
N GLN A 104 5.38 -1.72 -10.69
CA GLN A 104 6.15 -2.95 -10.40
C GLN A 104 5.28 -4.19 -10.57
N PHE A 105 4.04 -4.16 -10.10
CA PHE A 105 3.12 -5.29 -10.23
C PHE A 105 2.76 -5.59 -11.69
N GLU A 106 2.59 -4.57 -12.54
CA GLU A 106 2.44 -4.75 -14.00
C GLU A 106 3.63 -5.50 -14.59
N GLN A 107 4.85 -5.08 -14.23
CA GLN A 107 6.07 -5.72 -14.73
C GLN A 107 6.14 -7.18 -14.30
N THR A 108 5.84 -7.48 -13.02
CA THR A 108 5.78 -8.86 -12.52
C THR A 108 4.77 -9.70 -13.29
N VAL A 109 3.55 -9.18 -13.50
CA VAL A 109 2.51 -9.89 -14.25
C VAL A 109 2.92 -10.12 -15.71
N GLN A 110 3.53 -9.12 -16.35
CA GLN A 110 4.02 -9.23 -17.72
C GLN A 110 5.15 -10.26 -17.84
N GLN A 111 6.07 -10.31 -16.86
CA GLN A 111 7.13 -11.29 -16.82
C GLN A 111 6.57 -12.71 -16.63
N ALA A 112 5.65 -12.90 -15.68
CA ALA A 112 5.00 -14.19 -15.45
C ALA A 112 4.24 -14.66 -16.70
N LEU A 113 3.56 -13.74 -17.39
CA LEU A 113 2.85 -14.05 -18.64
C LEU A 113 3.79 -14.46 -19.77
N LYS A 114 4.93 -13.78 -19.92
CA LYS A 114 5.95 -14.15 -20.92
C LYS A 114 6.59 -15.51 -20.61
N ALA A 115 6.85 -15.80 -19.33
CA ALA A 115 7.38 -17.08 -18.90
C ALA A 115 6.38 -18.22 -19.15
N ALA A 116 5.10 -18.02 -18.83
CA ALA A 116 4.07 -19.03 -19.00
C ALA A 116 3.64 -19.25 -20.47
N ALA A 117 3.77 -18.24 -21.34
CA ALA A 117 3.33 -18.30 -22.74
C ALA A 117 4.43 -18.73 -23.74
N SER A 118 5.61 -19.15 -23.26
CA SER A 118 6.67 -19.79 -24.07
C SER A 118 6.98 -19.05 -25.40
N GLU A 119 7.42 -17.79 -25.29
CA GLU A 119 8.04 -16.93 -26.32
C GLU A 119 7.18 -15.88 -27.03
N THR A 120 5.85 -15.97 -27.06
CA THR A 120 5.03 -14.84 -27.55
C THR A 120 3.77 -14.69 -26.72
N SER A 121 3.82 -13.85 -25.68
CA SER A 121 2.56 -13.38 -25.11
C SER A 121 1.85 -12.55 -26.18
N PRO A 122 0.58 -12.86 -26.53
CA PRO A 122 -0.11 -12.16 -27.61
C PRO A 122 -0.42 -10.69 -27.27
N PHE A 123 -0.19 -10.25 -26.03
CA PHE A 123 -0.49 -8.90 -25.59
C PHE A 123 0.32 -8.44 -24.38
N ASP A 124 0.35 -7.12 -24.21
CA ASP A 124 0.82 -6.49 -22.97
C ASP A 124 -0.34 -6.28 -22.00
N VAL A 125 -0.04 -6.36 -20.70
CA VAL A 125 -0.99 -6.13 -19.61
C VAL A 125 -0.72 -4.79 -18.94
N THR A 126 -1.79 -4.07 -18.57
CA THR A 126 -1.72 -2.86 -17.74
C THR A 126 -2.89 -2.81 -16.76
N PHE A 127 -2.81 -2.00 -15.71
CA PHE A 127 -3.86 -1.78 -14.73
C PHE A 127 -4.46 -0.38 -14.91
N GLY A 128 -5.78 -0.29 -14.92
CA GLY A 128 -6.49 0.97 -15.09
C GLY A 128 -7.74 1.07 -14.23
N GLU A 129 -8.21 2.29 -13.99
CA GLU A 129 -9.47 2.56 -13.29
C GLU A 129 -10.55 2.99 -14.27
N LYS A 130 -11.69 2.29 -14.27
CA LYS A 130 -12.90 2.73 -14.98
C LYS A 130 -14.12 2.57 -14.09
N LYS A 131 -14.55 3.68 -13.50
CA LYS A 131 -15.45 3.70 -12.31
C LYS A 131 -16.90 3.30 -12.56
N ASP A 132 -17.31 3.04 -13.80
CA ASP A 132 -18.70 2.73 -14.15
C ASP A 132 -18.87 1.44 -14.97
N GLU A 133 -17.80 0.63 -15.12
CA GLU A 133 -17.87 -0.63 -15.87
C GLU A 133 -17.77 -1.86 -14.96
N VAL A 134 -18.73 -2.77 -15.13
CA VAL A 134 -18.72 -4.12 -14.53
C VAL A 134 -17.77 -5.07 -15.27
N ARG A 135 -17.04 -4.57 -16.28
CA ARG A 135 -16.06 -5.37 -17.01
C ARG A 135 -14.78 -5.49 -16.19
N ARG A 136 -14.25 -6.72 -16.13
CA ARG A 136 -12.97 -7.03 -15.47
C ARG A 136 -11.78 -6.50 -16.24
N VAL A 137 -11.89 -6.44 -17.57
CA VAL A 137 -10.83 -5.97 -18.46
C VAL A 137 -11.42 -5.25 -19.68
N TRP A 138 -10.60 -4.44 -20.34
CA TRP A 138 -10.86 -3.88 -21.66
C TRP A 138 -9.56 -3.79 -22.46
N TRP A 139 -9.67 -3.54 -23.76
CA TRP A 139 -8.52 -3.27 -24.61
C TRP A 139 -8.33 -1.76 -24.77
N GLU A 140 -7.11 -1.28 -24.56
CA GLU A 140 -6.75 0.12 -24.73
C GLU A 140 -5.31 0.22 -25.22
N ASN A 141 -5.10 0.98 -26.30
CA ASN A 141 -3.77 1.19 -26.91
C ASN A 141 -3.02 -0.13 -27.22
N GLY A 142 -3.73 -1.17 -27.66
CA GLY A 142 -3.14 -2.48 -27.96
C GLY A 142 -2.76 -3.30 -26.73
N ARG A 143 -3.16 -2.88 -25.52
CA ARG A 143 -2.89 -3.58 -24.26
C ARG A 143 -4.18 -4.05 -23.62
N LEU A 144 -4.11 -5.20 -22.95
CA LEU A 144 -5.19 -5.69 -22.11
C LEU A 144 -5.12 -4.98 -20.76
N THR A 145 -6.09 -4.11 -20.50
CA THR A 145 -6.17 -3.33 -19.27
C THR A 145 -7.08 -4.01 -18.27
N ILE A 146 -6.55 -4.29 -17.07
CA ILE A 146 -7.28 -4.89 -15.96
C ILE A 146 -7.92 -3.78 -15.12
N ASN A 147 -9.23 -3.89 -14.91
CA ASN A 147 -10.01 -2.92 -14.16
C ASN A 147 -9.74 -3.05 -12.65
N THR A 148 -8.92 -2.16 -12.12
CA THR A 148 -8.63 -2.12 -10.69
C THR A 148 -9.84 -1.66 -9.90
N SER A 149 -10.78 -0.91 -10.48
CA SER A 149 -12.04 -0.50 -9.81
C SER A 149 -13.08 -1.62 -9.73
N HIS A 150 -12.88 -2.74 -10.41
CA HIS A 150 -13.85 -3.84 -10.42
C HIS A 150 -14.04 -4.45 -9.01
N PRO A 151 -15.27 -4.70 -8.52
CA PRO A 151 -15.51 -5.22 -7.18
C PRO A 151 -14.77 -6.52 -6.85
N ASP A 152 -14.68 -7.42 -7.83
CA ASP A 152 -13.98 -8.71 -7.69
C ASP A 152 -12.45 -8.54 -7.55
N PHE A 153 -11.89 -7.51 -8.20
CA PHE A 153 -10.47 -7.15 -8.08
C PHE A 153 -10.23 -6.56 -6.68
N GLN A 154 -11.04 -5.58 -6.29
CA GLN A 154 -10.96 -4.94 -4.97
C GLN A 154 -11.14 -5.93 -3.81
N ALA A 155 -12.03 -6.91 -3.96
CA ALA A 155 -12.23 -7.97 -2.96
C ALA A 155 -11.01 -8.89 -2.77
N ARG A 156 -10.10 -8.93 -3.75
CA ARG A 156 -8.87 -9.77 -3.73
C ARG A 156 -7.61 -8.96 -3.49
N LEU A 157 -7.66 -7.66 -3.77
CA LEU A 157 -6.57 -6.74 -3.53
C LEU A 157 -6.38 -6.60 -2.02
N ARG A 158 -5.24 -7.06 -1.53
CA ARG A 158 -4.82 -6.74 -0.17
C ARG A 158 -4.08 -5.43 -0.21
N THR A 159 -4.31 -4.58 0.78
CA THR A 159 -3.53 -3.36 0.95
C THR A 159 -2.79 -3.40 2.27
N SER A 160 -1.61 -2.79 2.31
CA SER A 160 -0.89 -2.53 3.54
C SER A 160 -1.63 -1.47 4.38
N ARG A 161 -1.21 -1.26 5.62
CA ARG A 161 -1.76 -0.18 6.47
C ARG A 161 -1.56 1.22 5.90
N LEU A 162 -0.64 1.37 4.94
CA LEU A 162 -0.35 2.61 4.22
C LEU A 162 -1.07 2.69 2.87
N GLY A 163 -1.93 1.72 2.54
CA GLY A 163 -2.68 1.70 1.29
C GLY A 163 -1.96 1.06 0.11
N ASN A 164 -0.67 0.72 0.24
CA ASN A 164 0.06 0.08 -0.87
C ASN A 164 -0.51 -1.32 -1.18
N PRO A 165 -0.73 -1.66 -2.46
CA PRO A 165 -1.23 -2.96 -2.86
C PRO A 165 -0.22 -4.05 -2.48
N ARG A 166 -0.75 -5.20 -2.09
CA ARG A 166 0.00 -6.40 -1.75
C ARG A 166 -0.57 -7.55 -2.54
N PRO A 167 0.23 -8.16 -3.43
CA PRO A 167 -0.16 -9.37 -4.11
C PRO A 167 -0.55 -10.46 -3.09
N SER A 168 -1.53 -11.28 -3.44
CA SER A 168 -2.02 -12.38 -2.60
C SER A 168 -2.37 -13.58 -3.46
N ASP A 169 -2.43 -14.78 -2.89
CA ASP A 169 -2.81 -15.98 -3.64
C ASP A 169 -4.14 -15.81 -4.38
N ARG A 170 -5.11 -15.14 -3.75
CA ARG A 170 -6.41 -14.87 -4.38
C ARG A 170 -6.30 -13.90 -5.55
N MET A 171 -5.40 -12.91 -5.45
CA MET A 171 -5.13 -11.99 -6.55
C MET A 171 -4.44 -12.73 -7.69
N ASN A 172 -3.46 -13.56 -7.40
CA ASN A 172 -2.75 -14.34 -8.41
C ASN A 172 -3.68 -15.27 -9.18
N ALA A 173 -4.53 -16.03 -8.47
CA ALA A 173 -5.50 -16.91 -9.10
C ALA A 173 -6.51 -16.12 -9.97
N TYR A 174 -6.93 -14.93 -9.52
CA TYR A 174 -7.78 -14.06 -10.31
C TYR A 174 -7.10 -13.58 -11.59
N LEU A 175 -5.86 -13.09 -11.50
CA LEU A 175 -5.11 -12.62 -12.65
C LEU A 175 -4.82 -13.77 -13.62
N ALA A 176 -4.38 -14.92 -13.12
CA ALA A 176 -4.15 -16.11 -13.93
C ALA A 176 -5.42 -16.57 -14.67
N GLY A 177 -6.56 -16.59 -13.99
CA GLY A 177 -7.84 -16.94 -14.60
C GLY A 177 -8.35 -15.93 -15.62
N VAL A 178 -8.13 -14.63 -15.39
CA VAL A 178 -8.46 -13.58 -16.37
C VAL A 178 -7.53 -13.71 -17.59
N LEU A 179 -6.23 -13.70 -17.37
CA LEU A 179 -5.23 -13.69 -18.44
C LEU A 179 -5.25 -14.97 -19.27
N SER A 180 -5.53 -16.13 -18.68
CA SER A 180 -5.60 -17.39 -19.43
C SER A 180 -6.73 -17.40 -20.45
N VAL A 181 -7.89 -16.82 -20.12
CA VAL A 181 -9.03 -16.69 -21.03
C VAL A 181 -8.65 -15.88 -22.28
N TYR A 182 -7.92 -14.77 -22.09
CA TYR A 182 -7.52 -13.92 -23.21
C TYR A 182 -6.31 -14.48 -23.96
N GLY A 183 -5.39 -15.16 -23.27
CA GLY A 183 -4.21 -15.79 -23.87
C GLY A 183 -4.54 -16.95 -24.81
N THR A 184 -5.72 -17.56 -24.68
CA THR A 184 -6.16 -18.68 -25.52
C THR A 184 -7.31 -18.34 -26.47
N ALA A 185 -7.73 -17.06 -26.51
CA ALA A 185 -8.92 -16.63 -27.25
C ALA A 185 -8.86 -16.93 -28.76
N GLU A 186 -7.66 -16.99 -29.35
CA GLU A 186 -7.45 -17.21 -30.79
C GLU A 186 -7.56 -18.69 -31.20
N LEU A 187 -7.52 -19.63 -30.25
CA LEU A 187 -7.58 -21.08 -30.55
C LEU A 187 -8.98 -21.46 -30.98
N ALA A 188 -9.15 -21.96 -32.21
CA ALA A 188 -10.47 -22.31 -32.74
C ALA A 188 -11.09 -23.55 -32.07
N ASP A 189 -10.27 -24.56 -31.75
CA ASP A 189 -10.72 -25.80 -31.14
C ASP A 189 -11.03 -25.63 -29.65
N VAL A 190 -12.18 -26.11 -29.22
CA VAL A 190 -12.70 -25.89 -27.85
C VAL A 190 -11.93 -26.74 -26.84
N GLU A 191 -11.59 -27.98 -27.17
CA GLU A 191 -10.88 -28.88 -26.27
C GLU A 191 -9.42 -28.44 -26.10
N GLU A 192 -8.76 -28.10 -27.20
CA GLU A 192 -7.41 -27.52 -27.21
C GLU A 192 -7.37 -26.19 -26.44
N ARG A 193 -8.37 -25.32 -26.65
CA ARG A 193 -8.48 -24.05 -25.92
C ARG A 193 -8.62 -24.29 -24.42
N ALA A 194 -9.49 -25.21 -24.01
CA ALA A 194 -9.70 -25.51 -22.60
C ALA A 194 -8.43 -26.09 -21.95
N ALA A 195 -7.76 -27.04 -22.60
CA ALA A 195 -6.52 -27.64 -22.11
C ALA A 195 -5.42 -26.59 -21.95
N LYS A 196 -5.18 -25.77 -22.98
CA LYS A 196 -4.16 -24.72 -22.95
C LYS A 196 -4.51 -23.60 -21.96
N GLN A 197 -5.79 -23.31 -21.76
CA GLN A 197 -6.22 -22.32 -20.77
C GLN A 197 -5.93 -22.81 -19.35
N ILE A 198 -6.21 -24.07 -19.05
CA ILE A 198 -5.92 -24.68 -17.74
C ILE A 198 -4.40 -24.66 -17.49
N ASP A 199 -3.60 -25.10 -18.46
CA ASP A 199 -2.15 -25.12 -18.36
C ASP A 199 -1.56 -23.71 -18.13
N LEU A 200 -1.99 -22.73 -18.93
CA LEU A 200 -1.57 -21.34 -18.79
C LEU A 200 -1.99 -20.75 -17.44
N MET A 201 -3.20 -21.04 -16.96
CA MET A 201 -3.67 -20.59 -15.65
C MET A 201 -2.82 -21.14 -14.51
N LEU A 202 -2.53 -22.44 -14.52
CA LEU A 202 -1.73 -23.09 -13.47
C LEU A 202 -0.29 -22.58 -13.47
N THR A 203 0.30 -22.46 -14.66
CA THR A 203 1.67 -21.94 -14.82
C THR A 203 1.78 -20.48 -14.40
N LEU A 204 0.84 -19.63 -14.82
CA LEU A 204 0.78 -18.22 -14.39
C LEU A 204 0.64 -18.09 -12.88
N GLU A 205 -0.21 -18.89 -12.25
CA GLU A 205 -0.38 -18.84 -10.80
C GLU A 205 0.91 -19.23 -10.07
N ALA A 206 1.63 -20.24 -10.57
CA ALA A 206 2.91 -20.67 -10.03
C ALA A 206 3.99 -19.58 -10.18
N GLU A 207 4.12 -18.99 -11.36
CA GLU A 207 5.08 -17.90 -11.64
C GLU A 207 4.79 -16.66 -10.78
N LEU A 208 3.52 -16.24 -10.70
CA LEU A 208 3.11 -15.11 -9.85
C LEU A 208 3.34 -15.35 -8.36
N ARG A 209 3.31 -16.61 -7.91
CA ARG A 209 3.67 -16.97 -6.53
C ARG A 209 5.17 -16.95 -6.30
N GLU A 210 5.96 -17.41 -7.27
CA GLU A 210 7.40 -17.46 -7.12
C GLU A 210 8.00 -16.05 -7.11
N MET A 211 7.52 -15.17 -7.98
CA MET A 211 7.94 -13.76 -8.01
C MET A 211 7.55 -12.97 -6.75
N GLN A 212 6.59 -13.45 -5.95
CA GLN A 212 6.26 -12.83 -4.65
C GLN A 212 7.22 -13.19 -3.52
N LYS A 213 8.01 -14.26 -3.68
CA LYS A 213 8.97 -14.70 -2.66
C LYS A 213 10.29 -13.93 -2.74
N GLN A 214 10.56 -13.28 -3.87
CA GLN A 214 11.75 -12.46 -4.14
C GLN A 214 11.58 -11.04 -3.58
#